data_AF-A0A9D5H895-F1
#
_entry.id   AF-A0A9D5H895-F1
#
_cell.length_a   1.000
_cell.length_b   1.000
_cell.length_c   1.000
_cell.angle_alpha   90.00
_cell.angle_beta   90.00
_cell.angle_gamma   90.00
#
_symmetry.space_group_name_H-M   'P 1'
#
loop_
_entity.id
_entity.type
_entity.pdbx_description
1 polymer ?
#
loop_
_entity_poly.entity_id
_entity_poly.type
_entity_poly.pdbx_seq_one_letter_code
_entity_poly.pdbx_strand_id
1 'polypeptide(L)'
;MPSRPTAQPDLIWSDSTEPDQVAPTNRASKIVAHSGTSVEVSPGIIELLLSPSMAADTLPPLIAAQLNHLLSNSPLPIKVDQIRSGCKSAQYPDRFTLLIPFCLDFIKWDFIFNALYPSVAPDVVFSPEDADFCPLDVEGGYASTVVKNSLVDWNSKDSTRLLALVHGLRDSYLNYQKKRIGELDDARLKFEINTVFSREGIEVCMVPGPDRPEEVKFAVPLLDTDLNKLVLGCPWKTEQKIYLQVVFPVIRTYSSTQTAPRLKLVSSSDLKSLLSIEDVKLPPWLDGMCMAEYLPTLEDNLNLQVVESVASIGARRRFIEALAPHFGRPLEADPVFCRKATVAAVSGTFNFLVSFSFSTQFPRQQPTLTLQSCQHFTSQGAPLASSPINDYPWSPRWDASQMAERIFDFLVDECLNFKKHCQDTQQG
;
A
#
# COMPACT_ATOMS: atom_id res chain seq x y z
N MET A 1 29.26 -0.10 80.36
CA MET A 1 29.26 1.35 80.71
C MET A 1 28.89 2.17 79.47
N PRO A 2 28.47 3.44 79.63
CA PRO A 2 27.57 4.14 78.68
C PRO A 2 28.36 4.91 77.57
N SER A 3 27.77 5.63 76.59
CA SER A 3 26.47 6.34 76.62
C SER A 3 25.79 6.53 75.25
N ARG A 4 24.45 6.40 75.24
CA ARG A 4 23.52 7.30 74.52
C ARG A 4 23.22 8.49 75.46
N PRO A 5 22.80 9.69 75.01
CA PRO A 5 21.38 9.87 74.66
C PRO A 5 21.03 11.01 73.64
N THR A 6 19.71 11.17 73.39
CA THR A 6 18.86 12.36 73.09
C THR A 6 19.50 13.74 72.76
N ALA A 7 18.87 14.65 71.99
CA ALA A 7 17.43 14.97 71.98
C ALA A 7 16.91 15.76 70.74
N GLN A 8 15.58 15.78 70.56
CA GLN A 8 14.80 16.87 69.92
C GLN A 8 14.43 17.92 71.01
N PRO A 9 14.19 19.21 70.65
CA PRO A 9 12.79 19.65 70.48
C PRO A 9 12.53 20.81 69.48
N ASP A 10 11.62 20.60 68.54
CA ASP A 10 10.23 21.12 68.55
C ASP A 10 9.84 22.50 69.15
N LEU A 11 8.94 23.20 68.40
CA LEU A 11 7.83 24.11 68.80
C LEU A 11 7.96 25.66 68.85
N ILE A 12 7.43 26.33 67.79
CA ILE A 12 6.62 27.60 67.67
C ILE A 12 7.01 28.88 68.50
N TRP A 13 6.49 30.10 68.32
CA TRP A 13 5.36 30.78 67.62
C TRP A 13 5.92 31.96 66.77
N SER A 14 5.27 32.59 65.77
CA SER A 14 4.03 32.42 64.96
C SER A 14 4.16 33.34 63.68
N ASP A 15 3.19 33.86 62.92
CA ASP A 15 1.72 34.01 63.00
C ASP A 15 1.06 34.33 61.61
N SER A 16 -0.29 34.41 61.59
CA SER A 16 -1.30 35.04 60.69
C SER A 16 -0.94 35.66 59.30
N THR A 17 -1.81 35.65 58.27
CA THR A 17 -3.27 35.36 58.23
C THR A 17 -3.76 34.76 56.88
N GLU A 18 -4.93 34.10 56.93
CA GLU A 18 -5.83 33.63 55.84
C GLU A 18 -6.74 34.75 55.26
N PRO A 19 -7.75 34.52 54.36
CA PRO A 19 -8.18 33.29 53.63
C PRO A 19 -8.45 33.49 52.10
N ASP A 20 -8.80 32.42 51.36
CA ASP A 20 -10.21 32.06 50.97
C ASP A 20 -10.37 31.21 49.68
N GLN A 21 -11.48 30.46 49.57
CA GLN A 21 -11.79 29.53 48.46
C GLN A 21 -13.17 29.79 47.81
N VAL A 22 -13.32 29.54 46.50
CA VAL A 22 -14.64 29.28 45.86
C VAL A 22 -14.53 28.20 44.78
N ALA A 23 -15.52 27.29 44.72
CA ALA A 23 -15.60 26.17 43.78
C ALA A 23 -16.52 26.46 42.56
N PRO A 24 -16.38 25.75 41.42
CA PRO A 24 -17.23 25.94 40.26
C PRO A 24 -18.66 25.39 40.46
N THR A 25 -19.66 26.10 39.95
CA THR A 25 -21.08 25.72 40.07
C THR A 25 -21.64 25.09 38.80
N ASN A 26 -22.34 23.97 38.95
CA ASN A 26 -23.03 23.28 37.86
C ASN A 26 -24.35 23.97 37.50
N ARG A 27 -24.64 24.22 36.22
CA ARG A 27 -26.02 24.39 35.75
C ARG A 27 -26.22 24.05 34.27
N ALA A 28 -26.81 22.88 34.02
CA ALA A 28 -27.33 22.53 32.71
C ALA A 28 -28.62 23.31 32.41
N SER A 29 -28.83 23.71 31.15
CA SER A 29 -30.11 24.21 30.65
C SER A 29 -30.29 23.82 29.18
N LYS A 30 -31.51 23.44 28.81
CA LYS A 30 -31.87 22.71 27.60
C LYS A 30 -32.85 23.54 26.76
N ILE A 31 -32.48 23.91 25.55
CA ILE A 31 -33.32 24.48 24.45
C ILE A 31 -32.60 24.06 23.16
N VAL A 32 -33.12 23.08 22.40
CA VAL A 32 -34.12 23.22 21.32
C VAL A 32 -33.58 24.03 20.13
N ALA A 33 -33.42 23.36 18.99
CA ALA A 33 -32.91 23.93 17.75
C ALA A 33 -34.01 24.58 16.91
N HIS A 34 -33.68 25.67 16.22
CA HIS A 34 -34.47 26.23 15.11
C HIS A 34 -33.53 26.70 13.99
N SER A 35 -34.08 26.74 12.77
CA SER A 35 -33.37 27.04 11.51
C SER A 35 -33.08 28.52 11.31
N GLY A 36 -31.95 28.85 10.69
CA GLY A 36 -31.65 30.23 10.26
C GLY A 36 -30.26 30.34 9.62
N THR A 37 -30.20 30.43 8.30
CA THR A 37 -28.97 30.58 7.52
C THR A 37 -28.16 31.85 7.86
N SER A 38 -26.84 31.70 7.93
CA SER A 38 -25.89 32.73 7.51
C SER A 38 -24.68 32.03 6.89
N VAL A 39 -24.19 32.56 5.77
CA VAL A 39 -23.12 31.93 4.97
C VAL A 39 -21.88 32.79 5.07
N GLU A 40 -20.88 32.31 5.82
CA GLU A 40 -19.51 32.80 5.70
C GLU A 40 -18.75 31.95 4.69
N VAL A 41 -18.16 32.61 3.69
CA VAL A 41 -17.42 31.93 2.61
C VAL A 41 -15.95 31.84 2.99
N SER A 42 -15.56 30.73 3.63
CA SER A 42 -14.16 30.38 3.78
C SER A 42 -13.51 30.15 2.39
N PRO A 43 -12.28 30.63 2.15
CA PRO A 43 -11.60 30.39 0.89
C PRO A 43 -11.27 28.90 0.74
N GLY A 44 -11.98 28.22 -0.16
CA GLY A 44 -11.90 26.77 -0.30
C GLY A 44 -10.54 26.30 -0.82
N ILE A 45 -9.90 25.39 -0.07
CA ILE A 45 -8.89 24.50 -0.63
C ILE A 45 -9.63 23.55 -1.58
N ILE A 46 -9.39 23.71 -2.89
CA ILE A 46 -9.95 22.82 -3.91
C ILE A 46 -9.07 21.57 -3.96
N GLU A 47 -9.28 20.66 -3.01
CA GLU A 47 -8.69 19.31 -3.01
C GLU A 47 -9.42 18.41 -4.01
N LEU A 48 -9.41 18.82 -5.28
CA LEU A 48 -9.78 17.94 -6.39
C LEU A 48 -8.66 16.92 -6.60
N LEU A 49 -8.99 15.64 -6.39
CA LEU A 49 -8.18 14.50 -6.81
C LEU A 49 -8.14 14.42 -8.35
N LEU A 50 -7.43 15.37 -8.96
CA LEU A 50 -7.15 15.43 -10.39
C LEU A 50 -6.36 14.18 -10.80
N SER A 51 -6.72 13.61 -11.95
CA SER A 51 -5.88 12.58 -12.57
C SER A 51 -4.50 13.18 -12.92
N PRO A 52 -3.39 12.41 -12.85
CA PRO A 52 -2.05 12.98 -13.04
C PRO A 52 -1.85 13.72 -14.37
N SER A 53 -2.55 13.32 -15.43
CA SER A 53 -2.54 14.03 -16.72
C SER A 53 -3.24 15.39 -16.64
N MET A 54 -4.43 15.47 -16.04
CA MET A 54 -5.17 16.73 -15.88
C MET A 54 -4.44 17.74 -15.00
N ALA A 55 -3.61 17.28 -14.06
CA ALA A 55 -2.73 18.15 -13.30
C ALA A 55 -1.61 18.75 -14.18
N ALA A 56 -0.96 17.91 -15.00
CA ALA A 56 0.11 18.35 -15.90
C ALA A 56 -0.37 19.30 -17.01
N ASP A 57 -1.63 19.18 -17.47
CA ASP A 57 -2.25 20.07 -18.47
C ASP A 57 -2.33 21.56 -18.01
N THR A 58 -2.07 21.84 -16.73
CA THR A 58 -1.96 23.22 -16.21
C THR A 58 -0.58 23.88 -16.41
N LEU A 59 0.45 23.10 -16.74
CA LEU A 59 1.84 23.57 -16.89
C LEU A 59 2.12 24.09 -18.32
N PRO A 60 3.19 24.90 -18.54
CA PRO A 60 3.64 25.26 -19.89
C PRO A 60 3.90 24.00 -20.74
N PRO A 61 3.53 23.97 -22.04
CA PRO A 61 3.52 22.74 -22.83
C PRO A 61 4.83 21.92 -22.84
N LEU A 62 5.99 22.57 -22.81
CA LEU A 62 7.30 21.89 -22.77
C LEU A 62 7.57 21.20 -21.41
N ILE A 63 7.02 21.72 -20.32
CA ILE A 63 7.13 21.16 -18.97
C ILE A 63 6.06 20.06 -18.80
N ALA A 64 4.82 20.34 -19.25
CA ALA A 64 3.72 19.38 -19.27
C ALA A 64 4.09 18.10 -20.05
N ALA A 65 4.71 18.22 -21.23
CA ALA A 65 5.14 17.09 -22.04
C ALA A 65 6.19 16.21 -21.33
N GLN A 66 7.13 16.82 -20.62
CA GLN A 66 8.16 16.10 -19.85
C GLN A 66 7.58 15.41 -18.62
N LEU A 67 6.68 16.08 -17.88
CA LEU A 67 6.02 15.50 -16.71
C LEU A 67 5.08 14.35 -17.11
N ASN A 68 4.27 14.52 -18.15
CA ASN A 68 3.42 13.46 -18.68
C ASN A 68 4.24 12.27 -19.21
N HIS A 69 5.40 12.52 -19.82
CA HIS A 69 6.31 11.45 -20.24
C HIS A 69 6.89 10.69 -19.03
N LEU A 70 7.41 11.40 -18.01
CA LEU A 70 7.87 10.82 -16.75
C LEU A 70 6.80 9.90 -16.12
N LEU A 71 5.59 10.43 -15.92
CA LEU A 71 4.50 9.72 -15.24
C LEU A 71 3.94 8.53 -16.05
N SER A 72 4.11 8.52 -17.38
CA SER A 72 3.60 7.46 -18.25
C SER A 72 4.62 6.38 -18.60
N ASN A 73 5.92 6.67 -18.51
CA ASN A 73 7.01 5.79 -18.99
C ASN A 73 8.00 5.37 -17.87
N SER A 74 7.90 5.96 -16.67
CA SER A 74 8.63 5.49 -15.50
C SER A 74 8.18 4.07 -15.09
N PRO A 75 9.10 3.13 -14.83
CA PRO A 75 8.77 1.83 -14.23
C PRO A 75 8.40 1.98 -12.73
N LEU A 76 8.81 3.09 -12.10
CA LEU A 76 8.47 3.43 -10.73
C LEU A 76 7.14 4.20 -10.68
N PRO A 77 6.22 3.89 -9.74
CA PRO A 77 4.93 4.60 -9.60
C PRO A 77 5.10 5.99 -8.95
N ILE A 78 5.79 6.89 -9.65
CA ILE A 78 5.99 8.30 -9.29
C ILE A 78 4.65 9.04 -9.34
N LYS A 79 4.44 9.98 -8.40
CA LYS A 79 3.23 10.80 -8.32
C LYS A 79 3.60 12.28 -8.19
N VAL A 80 2.65 13.15 -8.51
CA VAL A 80 2.72 14.59 -8.18
C VAL A 80 1.95 14.80 -6.88
N ASP A 81 2.58 15.47 -5.91
CA ASP A 81 1.98 15.82 -4.61
C ASP A 81 1.22 17.15 -4.68
N GLN A 82 1.82 18.14 -5.34
CA GLN A 82 1.27 19.49 -5.52
C GLN A 82 1.89 20.17 -6.75
N ILE A 83 1.13 21.08 -7.37
CA ILE A 83 1.59 22.00 -8.43
C ILE A 83 1.41 23.44 -7.93
N ARG A 84 2.42 24.29 -8.13
CA ARG A 84 2.52 25.65 -7.60
C ARG A 84 3.08 26.61 -8.65
N SER A 85 2.66 27.87 -8.60
CA SER A 85 3.27 28.94 -9.40
C SER A 85 4.36 29.67 -8.63
N GLY A 86 5.53 29.85 -9.25
CA GLY A 86 6.60 30.71 -8.75
C GLY A 86 6.28 32.21 -8.80
N CYS A 87 5.21 32.64 -9.48
CA CYS A 87 4.84 34.05 -9.58
C CYS A 87 3.32 34.28 -9.55
N LYS A 88 2.88 35.25 -8.74
CA LYS A 88 1.45 35.61 -8.56
C LYS A 88 0.77 36.15 -9.83
N SER A 89 1.54 36.51 -10.86
CA SER A 89 1.06 37.02 -12.15
C SER A 89 1.52 36.18 -13.35
N ALA A 90 2.09 34.99 -13.15
CA ALA A 90 2.38 34.08 -14.24
C ALA A 90 1.08 33.44 -14.78
N GLN A 91 0.99 33.30 -16.10
CA GLN A 91 -0.13 32.66 -16.79
C GLN A 91 -0.24 31.15 -16.48
N TYR A 92 0.88 30.51 -16.11
CA TYR A 92 0.98 29.08 -15.83
C TYR A 92 1.85 28.84 -14.58
N PRO A 93 1.53 27.83 -13.74
CA PRO A 93 2.46 27.32 -12.74
C PRO A 93 3.73 26.70 -13.36
N ASP A 94 4.83 26.71 -12.61
CA ASP A 94 6.15 26.22 -13.04
C ASP A 94 6.87 25.35 -11.99
N ARG A 95 6.20 24.98 -10.89
CA ARG A 95 6.80 24.20 -9.81
C ARG A 95 5.91 23.02 -9.45
N PHE A 96 6.51 21.87 -9.19
CA PHE A 96 5.77 20.70 -8.73
C PHE A 96 6.62 19.86 -7.78
N THR A 97 5.96 19.23 -6.81
CA THR A 97 6.59 18.29 -5.88
C THR A 97 6.34 16.88 -6.39
N LEU A 98 7.40 16.09 -6.56
CA LEU A 98 7.28 14.67 -6.89
C LEU A 98 7.36 13.82 -5.62
N LEU A 99 6.45 12.85 -5.53
CA LEU A 99 6.57 11.68 -4.65
C LEU A 99 7.30 10.60 -5.44
N ILE A 100 8.57 10.37 -5.13
CA ILE A 100 9.41 9.37 -5.81
C ILE A 100 9.48 8.13 -4.92
N PRO A 101 9.04 6.94 -5.40
CA PRO A 101 9.15 5.71 -4.62
C PRO A 101 10.61 5.41 -4.26
N PHE A 102 10.90 5.15 -3.00
CA PHE A 102 12.23 4.76 -2.52
C PHE A 102 12.14 3.96 -1.22
N CYS A 103 12.80 2.81 -1.16
CA CYS A 103 12.88 1.94 0.01
C CYS A 103 11.51 1.66 0.67
N LEU A 104 10.52 1.29 -0.16
CA LEU A 104 9.11 1.01 0.20
C LEU A 104 8.32 2.21 0.77
N ASP A 105 8.79 3.43 0.54
CA ASP A 105 8.15 4.68 0.93
C ASP A 105 8.27 5.71 -0.20
N PHE A 106 8.00 7.00 0.06
CA PHE A 106 8.18 8.08 -0.91
C PHE A 106 9.08 9.20 -0.37
N ILE A 107 10.12 9.56 -1.12
CA ILE A 107 10.86 10.81 -0.91
C ILE A 107 10.17 11.97 -1.66
N LYS A 108 10.20 13.17 -1.07
CA LYS A 108 9.53 14.37 -1.61
C LYS A 108 10.56 15.36 -2.16
N TRP A 109 10.62 15.52 -3.48
CA TRP A 109 11.53 16.48 -4.11
C TRP A 109 10.77 17.56 -4.88
N ASP A 110 11.18 18.82 -4.68
CA ASP A 110 10.60 20.00 -5.31
C ASP A 110 11.34 20.34 -6.61
N PHE A 111 10.66 20.20 -7.75
CA PHE A 111 11.17 20.57 -9.07
C PHE A 111 10.70 21.98 -9.42
N ILE A 112 11.66 22.84 -9.77
CA ILE A 112 11.47 24.26 -9.99
C ILE A 112 11.89 24.61 -11.42
N PHE A 113 10.91 24.80 -12.30
CA PHE A 113 11.13 25.44 -13.60
C PHE A 113 10.85 26.95 -13.50
N ASN A 114 10.98 27.64 -14.64
CA ASN A 114 10.59 29.02 -14.82
C ASN A 114 9.64 29.13 -16.02
N ALA A 115 8.38 29.54 -15.80
CA ALA A 115 7.37 29.63 -16.85
C ALA A 115 7.74 30.57 -18.01
N LEU A 116 8.61 31.57 -17.76
CA LEU A 116 9.08 32.53 -18.76
C LEU A 116 10.26 32.00 -19.59
N TYR A 117 10.98 30.99 -19.07
CA TYR A 117 12.14 30.38 -19.71
C TYR A 117 12.06 28.84 -19.69
N PRO A 118 10.99 28.23 -20.25
CA PRO A 118 10.74 26.78 -20.16
C PRO A 118 11.73 25.91 -20.98
N SER A 119 12.75 26.53 -21.58
CA SER A 119 13.88 25.86 -22.23
C SER A 119 15.04 25.54 -21.28
N VAL A 120 15.08 26.15 -20.09
CA VAL A 120 16.14 25.95 -19.09
C VAL A 120 15.88 24.66 -18.30
N ALA A 121 16.94 24.06 -17.74
CA ALA A 121 16.85 22.93 -16.81
C ALA A 121 16.13 23.35 -15.51
N PRO A 122 15.46 22.42 -14.81
CA PRO A 122 14.88 22.71 -13.50
C PRO A 122 15.96 22.74 -12.42
N ASP A 123 15.78 23.63 -11.44
CA ASP A 123 16.40 23.44 -10.13
C ASP A 123 15.64 22.34 -9.36
N VAL A 124 16.34 21.59 -8.51
CA VAL A 124 15.74 20.54 -7.66
C VAL A 124 16.10 20.80 -6.20
N VAL A 125 15.09 20.79 -5.33
CA VAL A 125 15.24 20.95 -3.88
C VAL A 125 14.86 19.65 -3.18
N PHE A 126 15.80 19.11 -2.40
CA PHE A 126 15.65 17.89 -1.62
C PHE A 126 15.05 18.18 -0.24
N SER A 127 14.64 17.13 0.49
CA SER A 127 14.08 17.29 1.83
C SER A 127 15.11 17.82 2.85
N PRO A 128 14.68 18.51 3.93
CA PRO A 128 15.57 18.99 4.98
C PRO A 128 16.41 17.90 5.67
N GLU A 129 15.89 16.68 5.79
CA GLU A 129 16.57 15.51 6.37
C GLU A 129 17.76 14.98 5.52
N ASP A 130 17.91 15.49 4.30
CA ASP A 130 18.97 15.15 3.33
C ASP A 130 19.75 16.40 2.87
N ALA A 131 19.92 17.38 3.74
CA ALA A 131 20.68 18.61 3.45
C ALA A 131 22.13 18.36 2.99
N ASP A 132 22.74 17.22 3.37
CA ASP A 132 24.08 16.81 2.94
C ASP A 132 24.11 16.09 1.56
N PHE A 133 22.97 15.95 0.88
CA PHE A 133 22.89 15.25 -0.40
C PHE A 133 23.35 16.14 -1.58
N CYS A 134 24.61 15.97 -1.98
CA CYS A 134 25.23 16.68 -3.10
C CYS A 134 25.42 15.78 -4.35
N PRO A 135 24.38 15.55 -5.18
CA PRO A 135 24.44 14.63 -6.33
C PRO A 135 25.33 15.07 -7.50
N LEU A 136 25.95 16.26 -7.43
CA LEU A 136 26.84 16.82 -8.45
C LEU A 136 28.32 16.79 -8.06
N ASP A 137 28.65 16.27 -6.87
CA ASP A 137 30.02 16.26 -6.37
C ASP A 137 30.91 15.22 -7.11
N VAL A 138 32.21 15.49 -7.14
CA VAL A 138 33.20 14.89 -8.05
C VAL A 138 33.58 13.47 -7.64
N GLU A 139 33.38 13.09 -6.37
CA GLU A 139 33.51 11.69 -5.91
C GLU A 139 32.37 10.79 -6.41
N GLY A 140 31.27 11.36 -6.91
CA GLY A 140 30.13 10.61 -7.41
C GLY A 140 30.49 9.79 -8.65
N GLY A 141 30.26 8.47 -8.59
CA GLY A 141 30.45 7.56 -9.72
C GLY A 141 29.44 7.75 -10.85
N TYR A 142 29.16 6.67 -11.59
CA TYR A 142 28.33 6.69 -12.81
C TYR A 142 27.01 7.48 -12.67
N ALA A 143 26.31 7.37 -11.53
CA ALA A 143 25.06 8.10 -11.28
C ALA A 143 25.24 9.64 -11.27
N SER A 144 26.26 10.18 -10.62
CA SER A 144 26.56 11.64 -10.64
C SER A 144 26.87 12.11 -12.07
N THR A 145 27.59 11.28 -12.84
CA THR A 145 27.83 11.56 -14.28
C THR A 145 26.52 11.58 -15.07
N VAL A 146 25.57 10.68 -14.81
CA VAL A 146 24.24 10.70 -15.45
C VAL A 146 23.43 11.94 -15.06
N VAL A 147 23.40 12.34 -13.78
CA VAL A 147 22.74 13.58 -13.33
C VAL A 147 23.34 14.80 -14.03
N LYS A 148 24.67 14.91 -13.99
CA LYS A 148 25.42 16.02 -14.57
C LYS A 148 25.19 16.15 -16.07
N ASN A 149 25.27 15.05 -16.81
CA ASN A 149 25.01 15.04 -18.25
C ASN A 149 23.53 15.37 -18.56
N SER A 150 22.58 14.90 -17.73
CA SER A 150 21.16 15.23 -17.88
C SER A 150 20.89 16.73 -17.77
N LEU A 151 21.63 17.45 -16.91
CA LEU A 151 21.51 18.90 -16.73
C LEU A 151 22.33 19.71 -17.75
N VAL A 152 23.53 19.24 -18.12
CA VAL A 152 24.41 19.92 -19.09
C VAL A 152 23.85 19.83 -20.51
N ASP A 153 23.41 18.64 -20.93
CA ASP A 153 22.80 18.40 -22.25
C ASP A 153 21.26 18.53 -22.20
N TRP A 154 20.75 19.50 -21.42
CA TRP A 154 19.32 19.69 -21.23
C TRP A 154 18.63 20.19 -22.51
N ASN A 155 17.64 19.43 -22.96
CA ASN A 155 16.88 19.72 -24.18
C ASN A 155 15.37 19.66 -23.88
N SER A 156 14.75 20.82 -23.63
CA SER A 156 13.32 20.93 -23.33
C SER A 156 12.36 20.45 -24.42
N LYS A 157 12.86 20.13 -25.64
CA LYS A 157 12.07 19.53 -26.72
C LYS A 157 12.08 18.01 -26.69
N ASP A 158 12.96 17.40 -25.90
CA ASP A 158 13.05 15.97 -25.67
C ASP A 158 12.33 15.64 -24.36
N SER A 159 11.16 14.99 -24.46
CA SER A 159 10.32 14.69 -23.30
C SER A 159 10.97 13.69 -22.33
N THR A 160 12.05 13.00 -22.71
CA THR A 160 12.74 12.02 -21.86
C THR A 160 13.67 12.64 -20.83
N ARG A 161 14.04 13.93 -20.96
CA ARG A 161 15.09 14.56 -20.13
C ARG A 161 14.77 14.57 -18.64
N LEU A 162 13.53 14.90 -18.27
CA LEU A 162 13.08 14.85 -16.87
C LEU A 162 13.11 13.42 -16.30
N LEU A 163 12.78 12.40 -17.11
CA LEU A 163 12.84 10.99 -16.69
C LEU A 163 14.29 10.55 -16.40
N ALA A 164 15.22 10.90 -17.29
CA ALA A 164 16.65 10.63 -17.10
C ALA A 164 17.19 11.34 -15.84
N LEU A 165 16.83 12.60 -15.64
CA LEU A 165 17.24 13.39 -14.46
C LEU A 165 16.71 12.78 -13.15
N VAL A 166 15.42 12.45 -13.08
CA VAL A 166 14.79 11.87 -11.87
C VAL A 166 15.40 10.50 -11.54
N HIS A 167 15.64 9.65 -12.54
CA HIS A 167 16.30 8.36 -12.32
C HIS A 167 17.75 8.52 -11.86
N GLY A 168 18.56 9.33 -12.54
CA GLY A 168 19.95 9.58 -12.16
C GLY A 168 20.09 10.15 -10.74
N LEU A 169 19.20 11.07 -10.35
CA LEU A 169 19.15 11.62 -9.00
C LEU A 169 18.81 10.53 -7.97
N ARG A 170 17.83 9.66 -8.26
CA ARG A 170 17.46 8.53 -7.40
C ARG A 170 18.59 7.53 -7.22
N ASP A 171 19.31 7.22 -8.30
CA ASP A 171 20.47 6.31 -8.23
C ASP A 171 21.62 6.96 -7.44
N SER A 172 21.84 8.27 -7.60
CA SER A 172 22.79 9.02 -6.77
C SER A 172 22.37 9.03 -5.30
N TYR A 173 21.08 9.14 -5.02
CA TYR A 173 20.52 9.11 -3.66
C TYR A 173 20.67 7.74 -2.98
N LEU A 174 20.49 6.64 -3.72
CA LEU A 174 20.76 5.28 -3.23
C LEU A 174 22.24 5.11 -2.83
N ASN A 175 23.16 5.67 -3.62
CA ASN A 175 24.59 5.62 -3.32
C ASN A 175 24.96 6.50 -2.10
N TYR A 176 24.33 7.68 -1.96
CA TYR A 176 24.46 8.54 -0.78
C TYR A 176 23.96 7.86 0.51
N GLN A 177 22.79 7.22 0.47
CA GLN A 177 22.27 6.44 1.61
C GLN A 177 23.20 5.26 1.94
N LYS A 178 23.69 4.52 0.94
CA LYS A 178 24.70 3.46 1.13
C LYS A 178 25.99 3.98 1.79
N LYS A 179 26.49 5.16 1.40
CA LYS A 179 27.67 5.81 2.02
C LYS A 179 27.41 6.13 3.51
N ARG A 180 26.32 6.84 3.84
CA ARG A 180 25.94 7.19 5.23
C ARG A 180 25.88 5.97 6.15
N ILE A 181 25.29 4.87 5.69
CA ILE A 181 25.14 3.66 6.52
C ILE A 181 26.48 2.91 6.66
N GLY A 182 27.32 2.91 5.62
CA GLY A 182 28.69 2.38 5.68
C GLY A 182 29.61 3.16 6.65
N GLU A 183 29.30 4.43 6.91
CA GLU A 183 30.02 5.30 7.85
C GLU A 183 29.61 5.10 9.33
N LEU A 184 28.45 4.47 9.61
CA LEU A 184 28.01 4.18 10.99
C LEU A 184 28.96 3.25 11.74
N ASP A 185 29.22 3.49 13.03
CA ASP A 185 29.98 2.57 13.88
C ASP A 185 29.14 1.38 14.40
N ASP A 186 28.47 0.68 13.48
CA ASP A 186 27.70 -0.53 13.75
C ASP A 186 28.24 -1.69 12.89
N ALA A 187 28.95 -2.61 13.55
CA ALA A 187 29.57 -3.76 12.90
C ALA A 187 28.53 -4.76 12.33
N ARG A 188 27.31 -4.79 12.88
CA ARG A 188 26.25 -5.69 12.39
C ARG A 188 25.61 -5.15 11.12
N LEU A 189 25.31 -3.85 11.08
CA LEU A 189 24.82 -3.19 9.87
C LEU A 189 25.84 -3.24 8.73
N LYS A 190 27.13 -3.01 9.04
CA LYS A 190 28.24 -3.19 8.09
C LYS A 190 28.34 -4.62 7.53
N PHE A 191 28.14 -5.64 8.36
CA PHE A 191 28.11 -7.03 7.90
C PHE A 191 26.92 -7.27 6.96
N GLU A 192 25.70 -6.89 7.37
CA GLU A 192 24.47 -7.12 6.60
C GLU A 192 24.45 -6.41 5.25
N ILE A 193 24.98 -5.17 5.16
CA ILE A 193 25.15 -4.49 3.86
C ILE A 193 26.07 -5.29 2.95
N ASN A 194 27.23 -5.72 3.46
CA ASN A 194 28.26 -6.37 2.65
C ASN A 194 27.85 -7.78 2.19
N THR A 195 27.03 -8.51 2.95
CA THR A 195 26.53 -9.83 2.54
C THR A 195 25.42 -9.76 1.50
N VAL A 196 24.59 -8.70 1.49
CA VAL A 196 23.49 -8.56 0.51
C VAL A 196 23.83 -7.68 -0.70
N PHE A 197 24.97 -6.97 -0.70
CA PHE A 197 25.32 -5.96 -1.73
C PHE A 197 25.29 -6.48 -3.18
N SER A 198 25.53 -7.77 -3.38
CA SER A 198 25.52 -8.44 -4.69
C SER A 198 24.12 -8.63 -5.30
N ARG A 199 23.05 -8.48 -4.52
CA ARG A 199 21.67 -8.67 -4.95
C ARG A 199 21.13 -7.41 -5.63
N GLU A 200 20.71 -7.57 -6.89
CA GLU A 200 20.17 -6.47 -7.68
C GLU A 200 18.88 -5.89 -7.06
N GLY A 201 18.66 -4.59 -7.23
CA GLY A 201 17.45 -3.91 -6.79
C GLY A 201 17.28 -3.73 -5.27
N ILE A 202 18.25 -4.10 -4.42
CA ILE A 202 18.19 -3.74 -2.99
C ILE A 202 18.30 -2.22 -2.82
N GLU A 203 17.27 -1.67 -2.19
CA GLU A 203 17.24 -0.29 -1.71
C GLU A 203 17.42 -0.27 -0.19
N VAL A 204 18.06 0.79 0.31
CA VAL A 204 18.36 0.94 1.74
C VAL A 204 18.36 2.42 2.10
N CYS A 205 17.85 2.76 3.27
CA CYS A 205 17.86 4.14 3.79
C CYS A 205 18.04 4.19 5.30
N MET A 206 18.62 5.29 5.77
CA MET A 206 18.45 5.74 7.15
C MET A 206 16.99 6.16 7.37
N VAL A 207 16.45 5.88 8.54
CA VAL A 207 15.14 6.38 9.01
C VAL A 207 15.38 7.18 10.29
N PRO A 208 15.25 8.52 10.25
CA PRO A 208 15.40 9.36 11.43
C PRO A 208 14.19 9.19 12.35
N GLY A 209 14.45 8.84 13.62
CA GLY A 209 13.43 8.76 14.66
C GLY A 209 13.36 10.06 15.46
N PRO A 210 12.25 10.83 15.46
CA PRO A 210 12.14 12.02 16.31
C PRO A 210 12.15 11.67 17.80
N ASP A 211 11.58 10.51 18.17
CA ASP A 211 11.50 9.99 19.55
C ASP A 211 12.12 8.59 19.69
N ARG A 212 13.02 8.19 18.76
CA ARG A 212 13.56 6.82 18.67
C ARG A 212 15.03 6.81 18.28
N PRO A 213 15.79 5.75 18.63
CA PRO A 213 17.09 5.52 17.99
C PRO A 213 16.93 5.46 16.47
N GLU A 214 17.98 5.89 15.76
CA GLU A 214 18.04 5.75 14.30
C GLU A 214 17.85 4.28 13.89
N GLU A 215 17.20 4.09 12.75
CA GLU A 215 16.96 2.75 12.19
C GLU A 215 17.43 2.69 10.74
N VAL A 216 17.98 1.55 10.32
CA VAL A 216 18.27 1.27 8.90
C VAL A 216 17.15 0.40 8.35
N LYS A 217 16.46 0.90 7.32
CA LYS A 217 15.44 0.16 6.57
C LYS A 217 16.07 -0.35 5.27
N PHE A 218 15.96 -1.66 5.05
CA PHE A 218 16.22 -2.31 3.78
C PHE A 218 14.89 -2.64 3.10
N ALA A 219 14.87 -2.53 1.77
CA ALA A 219 13.85 -3.06 0.90
C ALA A 219 14.51 -4.10 -0.03
N VAL A 220 14.38 -5.37 0.32
CA VAL A 220 14.98 -6.48 -0.45
C VAL A 220 13.94 -7.03 -1.43
N PRO A 221 14.11 -6.89 -2.76
CA PRO A 221 13.21 -7.52 -3.72
C PRO A 221 13.33 -9.04 -3.63
N LEU A 222 12.19 -9.73 -3.56
CA LEU A 222 12.08 -11.19 -3.51
C LEU A 222 11.60 -11.73 -4.86
N LEU A 223 12.11 -12.91 -5.22
CA LEU A 223 11.83 -13.67 -6.43
C LEU A 223 12.30 -12.99 -7.74
N ASP A 224 13.20 -13.65 -8.46
CA ASP A 224 13.63 -13.24 -9.80
C ASP A 224 12.61 -13.60 -10.92
N THR A 225 11.39 -14.00 -10.53
CA THR A 225 10.33 -14.44 -11.45
C THR A 225 9.40 -13.29 -11.79
N ASP A 226 9.23 -13.01 -13.08
CA ASP A 226 8.22 -12.08 -13.59
C ASP A 226 6.80 -12.56 -13.25
N LEU A 227 6.23 -11.99 -12.19
CA LEU A 227 4.89 -12.34 -11.70
C LEU A 227 3.79 -11.99 -12.70
N ASN A 228 3.98 -10.97 -13.55
CA ASN A 228 3.00 -10.58 -14.57
C ASN A 228 2.83 -11.66 -15.65
N LYS A 229 3.88 -12.42 -15.96
CA LYS A 229 3.83 -13.53 -16.93
C LYS A 229 3.18 -14.80 -16.39
N LEU A 230 2.94 -14.92 -15.08
CA LEU A 230 2.37 -16.13 -14.46
C LEU A 230 0.86 -16.32 -14.70
N VAL A 231 0.13 -15.26 -15.05
CA VAL A 231 -1.33 -15.29 -15.26
C VAL A 231 -1.66 -14.78 -16.66
N LEU A 232 -2.17 -15.67 -17.52
CA LEU A 232 -2.54 -15.32 -18.89
C LEU A 232 -3.71 -14.31 -18.90
N GLY A 233 -3.56 -13.23 -19.68
CA GLY A 233 -4.57 -12.17 -19.78
C GLY A 233 -4.62 -11.21 -18.59
N CYS A 234 -3.60 -11.20 -17.73
CA CYS A 234 -3.57 -10.33 -16.56
C CYS A 234 -3.53 -8.83 -16.95
N PRO A 235 -4.37 -7.96 -16.35
CA PRO A 235 -4.45 -6.53 -16.72
C PRO A 235 -3.41 -5.64 -16.02
N TRP A 236 -2.45 -6.20 -15.28
CA TRP A 236 -1.43 -5.43 -14.54
C TRP A 236 -0.51 -4.67 -15.50
N LYS A 237 -0.60 -3.33 -15.47
CA LYS A 237 0.21 -2.43 -16.32
C LYS A 237 1.64 -2.23 -15.79
N THR A 238 1.82 -2.38 -14.48
CA THR A 238 3.10 -2.25 -13.77
C THR A 238 3.62 -3.62 -13.37
N GLU A 239 4.94 -3.73 -13.26
CA GLU A 239 5.61 -4.92 -12.74
C GLU A 239 5.17 -5.20 -11.29
N GLN A 240 4.67 -6.41 -11.03
CA GLN A 240 4.32 -6.83 -9.67
C GLN A 240 5.54 -7.43 -9.00
N LYS A 241 5.93 -6.86 -7.85
CA LYS A 241 7.06 -7.32 -7.04
C LYS A 241 6.62 -7.58 -5.61
N ILE A 242 7.36 -8.45 -4.93
CA ILE A 242 7.27 -8.69 -3.49
C ILE A 242 8.61 -8.25 -2.90
N TYR A 243 8.58 -7.62 -1.73
CA TYR A 243 9.76 -7.18 -1.01
C TYR A 243 9.71 -7.65 0.44
N LEU A 244 10.86 -8.05 0.97
CA LEU A 244 11.07 -8.10 2.42
C LEU A 244 11.56 -6.72 2.87
N GLN A 245 10.74 -6.04 3.67
CA GLN A 245 11.19 -4.92 4.47
C GLN A 245 11.90 -5.48 5.71
N VAL A 246 13.16 -5.09 5.91
CA VAL A 246 13.96 -5.43 7.09
C VAL A 246 14.35 -4.13 7.77
N VAL A 247 14.05 -3.97 9.06
CA VAL A 247 14.43 -2.75 9.81
C VAL A 247 15.25 -3.11 11.04
N PHE A 248 16.49 -2.64 11.06
CA PHE A 248 17.44 -2.79 12.16
C PHE A 248 17.55 -1.48 12.96
N PRO A 249 17.55 -1.51 14.31
CA PRO A 249 17.97 -0.36 15.10
C PRO A 249 19.49 -0.17 15.02
N VAL A 250 19.99 1.06 14.95
CA VAL A 250 21.42 1.37 14.96
C VAL A 250 21.97 1.30 16.40
N ILE A 251 22.96 0.45 16.65
CA ILE A 251 23.53 0.26 17.99
C ILE A 251 24.81 1.09 18.14
N ARG A 252 24.68 2.28 18.75
CA ARG A 252 25.80 3.21 18.99
C ARG A 252 26.55 3.03 20.33
N THR A 253 26.18 2.02 21.13
CA THR A 253 26.78 1.80 22.47
C THR A 253 27.10 0.33 22.72
N TYR A 254 28.22 0.07 23.39
CA TYR A 254 28.71 -1.27 23.76
C TYR A 254 27.86 -2.01 24.82
N SER A 255 26.58 -1.67 24.97
CA SER A 255 25.72 -2.09 26.09
C SER A 255 24.26 -2.30 25.67
N SER A 256 24.02 -3.24 24.76
CA SER A 256 22.68 -3.81 24.51
C SER A 256 22.79 -5.21 23.91
N THR A 257 21.84 -6.10 24.21
CA THR A 257 21.67 -7.35 23.47
C THR A 257 21.28 -7.05 22.02
N GLN A 258 21.86 -7.79 21.06
CA GLN A 258 21.44 -7.66 19.66
C GLN A 258 19.93 -7.95 19.56
N THR A 259 19.19 -6.99 19.02
CA THR A 259 17.74 -7.09 18.88
C THR A 259 17.43 -7.53 17.46
N ALA A 260 16.64 -8.59 17.31
CA ALA A 260 16.27 -9.11 16.00
C ALA A 260 15.59 -8.02 15.13
N PRO A 261 15.87 -7.97 13.81
CA PRO A 261 15.27 -6.97 12.94
C PRO A 261 13.75 -7.12 12.85
N ARG A 262 13.06 -6.00 12.63
CA ARG A 262 11.62 -5.99 12.37
C ARG A 262 11.39 -6.31 10.90
N LEU A 263 10.68 -7.41 10.65
CA LEU A 263 10.42 -7.95 9.32
C LEU A 263 8.97 -7.67 8.88
N LYS A 264 8.77 -7.34 7.61
CA LYS A 264 7.44 -7.22 7.00
C LYS A 264 7.50 -7.54 5.51
N LEU A 265 6.52 -8.27 4.98
CA LEU A 265 6.32 -8.38 3.53
C LEU A 265 5.53 -7.18 3.00
N VAL A 266 5.94 -6.67 1.84
CA VAL A 266 5.26 -5.61 1.10
C VAL A 266 5.20 -6.02 -0.37
N SER A 267 4.15 -5.67 -1.10
CA SER A 267 4.02 -5.99 -2.52
C SER A 267 3.28 -4.91 -3.32
N SER A 268 3.41 -4.97 -4.64
CA SER A 268 2.64 -4.15 -5.57
C SER A 268 1.12 -4.33 -5.35
N SER A 269 0.37 -3.23 -5.45
CA SER A 269 -1.04 -3.13 -5.00
C SER A 269 -2.01 -4.14 -5.63
N ASP A 270 -1.68 -4.64 -6.82
CA ASP A 270 -2.59 -5.42 -7.64
C ASP A 270 -2.32 -6.92 -7.47
N LEU A 271 -1.14 -7.31 -6.96
CA LEU A 271 -0.75 -8.70 -6.70
C LEU A 271 -1.72 -9.43 -5.75
N LYS A 272 -2.45 -8.71 -4.89
CA LYS A 272 -3.55 -9.24 -4.06
C LYS A 272 -4.66 -9.93 -4.86
N SER A 273 -4.75 -9.69 -6.17
CA SER A 273 -5.63 -10.42 -7.10
C SER A 273 -5.13 -11.83 -7.45
N LEU A 274 -3.85 -12.13 -7.22
CA LEU A 274 -3.25 -13.47 -7.23
C LEU A 274 -3.05 -14.04 -5.82
N LEU A 275 -2.24 -13.38 -4.98
CA LEU A 275 -1.76 -13.87 -3.66
C LEU A 275 -1.93 -12.79 -2.58
N SER A 276 -2.47 -13.17 -1.42
CA SER A 276 -2.46 -12.32 -0.22
C SER A 276 -1.12 -12.46 0.50
N ILE A 277 -0.32 -11.39 0.53
CA ILE A 277 0.94 -11.39 1.31
C ILE A 277 0.71 -11.31 2.83
N GLU A 278 -0.50 -10.97 3.28
CA GLU A 278 -0.87 -10.92 4.70
C GLU A 278 -1.11 -12.33 5.26
N ASP A 279 -1.47 -13.30 4.41
CA ASP A 279 -1.59 -14.72 4.77
C ASP A 279 -0.20 -15.42 4.88
N VAL A 280 0.85 -14.82 4.30
CA VAL A 280 2.20 -15.42 4.21
C VAL A 280 2.91 -15.34 5.55
N LYS A 281 3.12 -16.50 6.18
CA LYS A 281 3.88 -16.60 7.43
C LYS A 281 5.37 -16.47 7.18
N LEU A 282 5.96 -15.39 7.67
CA LEU A 282 7.41 -15.21 7.72
C LEU A 282 8.06 -16.29 8.62
N PRO A 283 9.18 -16.92 8.19
CA PRO A 283 10.02 -17.73 9.07
C PRO A 283 10.51 -16.93 10.29
N PRO A 284 10.73 -17.57 11.45
CA PRO A 284 11.31 -16.89 12.61
C PRO A 284 12.77 -16.49 12.32
N TRP A 285 13.15 -15.28 12.70
CA TRP A 285 14.56 -14.87 12.74
C TRP A 285 15.23 -15.51 13.96
N LEU A 286 16.34 -16.21 13.75
CA LEU A 286 17.10 -16.87 14.82
C LEU A 286 18.19 -15.95 15.38
N ASP A 287 18.69 -16.23 16.59
CA ASP A 287 19.83 -15.49 17.13
C ASP A 287 21.08 -15.71 16.28
N GLY A 288 21.92 -14.68 16.14
CA GLY A 288 23.08 -14.65 15.24
C GLY A 288 22.76 -14.56 13.73
N MET A 289 21.72 -15.27 13.25
CA MET A 289 21.34 -15.42 11.83
C MET A 289 21.35 -14.09 11.05
N CYS A 290 21.81 -14.09 9.79
CA CYS A 290 21.87 -12.90 8.92
C CYS A 290 20.86 -12.89 7.75
N MET A 291 20.71 -11.76 7.06
CA MET A 291 19.79 -11.63 5.92
C MET A 291 20.10 -12.64 4.81
N ALA A 292 21.37 -12.87 4.50
CA ALA A 292 21.79 -13.81 3.46
C ALA A 292 21.46 -15.28 3.76
N GLU A 293 21.34 -15.65 5.04
CA GLU A 293 20.87 -16.97 5.48
C GLU A 293 19.33 -17.06 5.53
N TYR A 294 18.67 -15.96 5.89
CA TYR A 294 17.22 -15.88 6.02
C TYR A 294 16.49 -15.92 4.67
N LEU A 295 17.00 -15.18 3.67
CA LEU A 295 16.33 -14.95 2.39
C LEU A 295 16.00 -16.25 1.61
N PRO A 296 16.91 -17.21 1.40
CA PRO A 296 16.60 -18.41 0.60
C PRO A 296 15.41 -19.21 1.15
N THR A 297 15.35 -19.37 2.48
CA THR A 297 14.26 -20.11 3.14
C THR A 297 12.92 -19.37 3.00
N LEU A 298 12.92 -18.04 3.05
CA LEU A 298 11.71 -17.25 2.78
C LEU A 298 11.28 -17.39 1.31
N GLU A 299 12.22 -17.33 0.37
CA GLU A 299 11.93 -17.34 -1.06
C GLU A 299 11.42 -18.69 -1.56
N ASP A 300 11.95 -19.82 -1.06
CA ASP A 300 11.40 -21.15 -1.36
C ASP A 300 9.94 -21.29 -0.90
N ASN A 301 9.64 -20.85 0.34
CA ASN A 301 8.28 -20.86 0.89
C ASN A 301 7.34 -19.91 0.13
N LEU A 302 7.85 -18.79 -0.39
CA LEU A 302 7.08 -17.81 -1.14
C LEU A 302 6.82 -18.29 -2.58
N ASN A 303 7.83 -18.85 -3.25
CA ASN A 303 7.70 -19.51 -4.56
C ASN A 303 6.61 -20.60 -4.53
N LEU A 304 6.62 -21.46 -3.50
CA LEU A 304 5.59 -22.49 -3.34
C LEU A 304 4.18 -21.88 -3.25
N GLN A 305 4.00 -20.81 -2.48
CA GLN A 305 2.69 -20.13 -2.34
C GLN A 305 2.26 -19.40 -3.61
N VAL A 306 3.19 -18.84 -4.40
CA VAL A 306 2.91 -18.29 -5.73
C VAL A 306 2.44 -19.40 -6.68
N VAL A 307 3.11 -20.54 -6.71
CA VAL A 307 2.72 -21.71 -7.52
C VAL A 307 1.35 -22.27 -7.10
N GLU A 308 1.08 -22.41 -5.79
CA GLU A 308 -0.26 -22.79 -5.29
C GLU A 308 -1.33 -21.79 -5.74
N SER A 309 -1.05 -20.48 -5.67
CA SER A 309 -1.99 -19.42 -6.05
C SER A 309 -2.32 -19.43 -7.55
N VAL A 310 -1.34 -19.67 -8.42
CA VAL A 310 -1.54 -19.83 -9.87
C VAL A 310 -2.32 -21.12 -10.16
N ALA A 311 -1.97 -22.24 -9.52
CA ALA A 311 -2.70 -23.51 -9.65
C ALA A 311 -4.17 -23.39 -9.19
N SER A 312 -4.44 -22.56 -8.17
CA SER A 312 -5.78 -22.26 -7.67
C SER A 312 -6.67 -21.55 -8.71
N ILE A 313 -6.12 -20.72 -9.61
CA ILE A 313 -6.89 -20.17 -10.75
C ILE A 313 -7.40 -21.31 -11.65
N GLY A 314 -6.53 -22.28 -11.96
CA GLY A 314 -6.90 -23.47 -12.73
C GLY A 314 -7.93 -24.35 -12.00
N ALA A 315 -7.87 -24.43 -10.66
CA ALA A 315 -8.87 -25.14 -9.86
C ALA A 315 -10.24 -24.43 -9.94
N ARG A 316 -10.30 -23.11 -9.73
CA ARG A 316 -11.52 -22.30 -9.85
C ARG A 316 -12.14 -22.42 -11.24
N ARG A 317 -11.32 -22.37 -12.30
CA ARG A 317 -11.79 -22.53 -13.69
C ARG A 317 -12.49 -23.86 -13.93
N ARG A 318 -11.87 -24.98 -13.54
CA ARG A 318 -12.45 -26.33 -13.69
C ARG A 318 -13.76 -26.49 -12.90
N PHE A 319 -13.87 -25.85 -11.73
CA PHE A 319 -15.13 -25.82 -10.98
C PHE A 319 -16.22 -25.04 -11.71
N ILE A 320 -15.91 -23.85 -12.24
CA ILE A 320 -16.88 -23.05 -13.02
C ILE A 320 -17.34 -23.79 -14.28
N GLU A 321 -16.44 -24.53 -14.94
CA GLU A 321 -16.76 -25.42 -16.06
C GLU A 321 -17.67 -26.58 -15.61
N ALA A 322 -17.44 -27.15 -14.43
CA ALA A 322 -18.24 -28.24 -13.85
C ALA A 322 -19.63 -27.81 -13.34
N LEU A 323 -19.94 -26.52 -13.26
CA LEU A 323 -21.32 -26.05 -13.05
C LEU A 323 -22.22 -26.32 -14.27
N ALA A 324 -21.64 -26.45 -15.47
CA ALA A 324 -22.40 -26.48 -16.72
C ALA A 324 -23.42 -27.63 -16.88
N PRO A 325 -23.18 -28.86 -16.40
CA PRO A 325 -24.18 -29.94 -16.44
C PRO A 325 -25.40 -29.71 -15.53
N HIS A 326 -25.24 -28.90 -14.49
CA HIS A 326 -26.25 -28.69 -13.44
C HIS A 326 -27.05 -27.38 -13.63
N PHE A 327 -26.35 -26.29 -13.98
CA PHE A 327 -26.93 -24.93 -14.09
C PHE A 327 -26.96 -24.39 -15.52
N GLY A 328 -26.41 -25.13 -16.50
CA GLY A 328 -26.07 -24.57 -17.80
C GLY A 328 -24.84 -23.64 -17.73
N ARG A 329 -24.52 -22.97 -18.84
CA ARG A 329 -23.34 -22.09 -18.92
C ARG A 329 -23.55 -20.83 -18.05
N PRO A 330 -22.52 -20.35 -17.33
CA PRO A 330 -22.56 -19.04 -16.66
C PRO A 330 -22.91 -17.90 -17.62
N LEU A 331 -23.67 -16.93 -17.10
CA LEU A 331 -23.97 -15.65 -17.77
C LEU A 331 -22.74 -14.72 -17.73
N GLU A 332 -22.01 -14.76 -16.61
CA GLU A 332 -20.82 -13.97 -16.34
C GLU A 332 -19.81 -14.86 -15.60
N ALA A 333 -18.51 -14.75 -15.92
CA ALA A 333 -17.43 -15.32 -15.13
C ALA A 333 -16.16 -14.47 -15.29
N ASP A 334 -15.37 -14.37 -14.22
CA ASP A 334 -14.05 -13.72 -14.24
C ASP A 334 -13.08 -14.53 -15.14
N PRO A 335 -12.62 -13.98 -16.28
CA PRO A 335 -11.81 -14.72 -17.23
C PRO A 335 -10.33 -14.85 -16.80
N VAL A 336 -9.86 -14.01 -15.86
CA VAL A 336 -8.45 -13.90 -15.48
C VAL A 336 -8.16 -14.73 -14.22
N PHE A 337 -8.76 -14.38 -13.09
CA PHE A 337 -8.47 -15.03 -11.79
C PHE A 337 -9.53 -16.07 -11.39
N CYS A 338 -10.64 -16.13 -12.14
CA CYS A 338 -11.79 -16.97 -11.90
C CYS A 338 -12.41 -16.79 -10.49
N ARG A 339 -12.35 -15.58 -9.94
CA ARG A 339 -12.84 -15.22 -8.58
C ARG A 339 -14.37 -15.02 -8.48
N LYS A 340 -15.09 -14.91 -9.59
CA LYS A 340 -16.55 -14.80 -9.63
C LYS A 340 -17.13 -15.60 -10.80
N ALA A 341 -18.29 -16.20 -10.61
CA ALA A 341 -19.17 -16.67 -11.69
C ALA A 341 -20.64 -16.48 -11.31
N THR A 342 -21.52 -16.24 -12.28
CA THR A 342 -22.97 -16.10 -12.06
C THR A 342 -23.74 -16.93 -13.08
N VAL A 343 -24.64 -17.78 -12.61
CA VAL A 343 -25.56 -18.60 -13.42
C VAL A 343 -27.01 -18.14 -13.23
N ALA A 344 -27.88 -18.43 -14.19
CA ALA A 344 -29.33 -18.31 -14.00
C ALA A 344 -29.89 -19.64 -13.44
N ALA A 345 -30.86 -19.55 -12.54
CA ALA A 345 -31.57 -20.69 -11.97
C ALA A 345 -33.09 -20.44 -11.95
N VAL A 346 -33.86 -21.52 -12.08
CA VAL A 346 -35.32 -21.47 -12.20
C VAL A 346 -35.95 -22.54 -11.31
N SER A 347 -36.88 -22.14 -10.45
CA SER A 347 -37.67 -23.02 -9.59
C SER A 347 -39.17 -22.84 -9.86
N GLY A 348 -39.68 -23.66 -10.76
CA GLY A 348 -41.02 -23.50 -11.34
C GLY A 348 -41.14 -22.18 -12.10
N THR A 349 -41.90 -21.23 -11.56
CA THR A 349 -42.06 -19.87 -12.11
C THR A 349 -41.08 -18.84 -11.52
N PHE A 350 -40.35 -19.19 -10.46
CA PHE A 350 -39.42 -18.27 -9.79
C PHE A 350 -38.07 -18.28 -10.50
N ASN A 351 -37.62 -17.11 -10.94
CA ASN A 351 -36.37 -16.93 -11.67
C ASN A 351 -35.39 -16.11 -10.80
N PHE A 352 -34.18 -16.62 -10.64
CA PHE A 352 -33.14 -16.02 -9.80
C PHE A 352 -31.74 -16.26 -10.38
N LEU A 353 -30.77 -15.46 -9.94
CA LEU A 353 -29.35 -15.65 -10.22
C LEU A 353 -28.68 -16.31 -9.02
N VAL A 354 -27.73 -17.20 -9.29
CA VAL A 354 -26.80 -17.73 -8.28
C VAL A 354 -25.42 -17.19 -8.61
N SER A 355 -24.90 -16.32 -7.73
CA SER A 355 -23.55 -15.79 -7.83
C SER A 355 -22.61 -16.54 -6.90
N PHE A 356 -21.52 -17.06 -7.46
CA PHE A 356 -20.42 -17.72 -6.78
C PHE A 356 -19.26 -16.73 -6.63
N SER A 357 -18.75 -16.59 -5.41
CA SER A 357 -17.56 -15.81 -5.09
C SER A 357 -16.47 -16.73 -4.52
N PHE A 358 -15.27 -16.69 -5.09
CA PHE A 358 -14.18 -17.60 -4.75
C PHE A 358 -12.98 -16.84 -4.18
N SER A 359 -12.44 -17.32 -3.06
CA SER A 359 -11.21 -16.75 -2.47
C SER A 359 -9.94 -17.27 -3.15
N THR A 360 -8.80 -16.66 -2.80
CA THR A 360 -7.45 -17.17 -3.10
C THR A 360 -7.25 -18.60 -2.59
N GLN A 361 -7.86 -18.95 -1.46
CA GLN A 361 -7.67 -20.21 -0.75
C GLN A 361 -8.52 -21.36 -1.30
N PHE A 362 -9.26 -21.17 -2.40
CA PHE A 362 -9.98 -22.24 -3.09
C PHE A 362 -9.03 -23.37 -3.57
N PRO A 363 -9.34 -24.66 -3.39
CA PRO A 363 -10.59 -25.22 -2.83
C PRO A 363 -10.56 -25.48 -1.31
N ARG A 364 -9.47 -25.12 -0.59
CA ARG A 364 -9.37 -25.29 0.88
C ARG A 364 -10.48 -24.53 1.60
N GLN A 365 -10.84 -23.35 1.09
CA GLN A 365 -12.05 -22.62 1.44
C GLN A 365 -13.13 -22.81 0.36
N GLN A 366 -14.39 -23.00 0.76
CA GLN A 366 -15.53 -23.12 -0.14
C GLN A 366 -15.95 -21.75 -0.74
N PRO A 367 -16.56 -21.72 -1.93
CA PRO A 367 -17.12 -20.48 -2.47
C PRO A 367 -18.24 -19.94 -1.59
N THR A 368 -18.37 -18.61 -1.52
CA THR A 368 -19.56 -17.97 -0.95
C THR A 368 -20.60 -17.84 -2.05
N LEU A 369 -21.83 -18.29 -1.77
CA LEU A 369 -22.96 -18.18 -2.70
C LEU A 369 -23.79 -16.94 -2.36
N THR A 370 -24.48 -16.37 -3.34
CA THR A 370 -25.48 -15.31 -3.13
C THR A 370 -26.60 -15.47 -4.15
N LEU A 371 -27.83 -15.53 -3.67
CA LEU A 371 -29.03 -15.69 -4.49
C LEU A 371 -29.65 -14.32 -4.72
N GLN A 372 -30.08 -14.02 -5.94
CA GLN A 372 -30.67 -12.71 -6.28
C GLN A 372 -31.92 -12.92 -7.14
N SER A 373 -33.06 -12.38 -6.73
CA SER A 373 -34.30 -12.53 -7.50
C SER A 373 -34.30 -11.66 -8.76
N CYS A 374 -34.81 -12.20 -9.87
CA CYS A 374 -35.08 -11.44 -11.09
C CYS A 374 -36.50 -10.82 -11.09
N GLN A 375 -37.26 -10.97 -9.99
CA GLN A 375 -38.70 -10.67 -9.94
C GLN A 375 -39.09 -9.78 -8.73
N HIS A 376 -38.30 -9.79 -7.66
CA HIS A 376 -38.59 -9.09 -6.40
C HIS A 376 -37.53 -8.00 -6.17
N PHE A 377 -37.96 -6.82 -5.74
CA PHE A 377 -37.11 -5.63 -5.58
C PHE A 377 -37.36 -4.99 -4.22
N THR A 378 -36.34 -4.32 -3.67
CA THR A 378 -36.47 -3.51 -2.46
C THR A 378 -37.26 -2.23 -2.74
N SER A 379 -37.69 -1.53 -1.68
CA SER A 379 -38.30 -0.19 -1.76
C SER A 379 -37.40 0.88 -2.41
N GLN A 380 -36.12 0.59 -2.61
CA GLN A 380 -35.14 1.44 -3.30
C GLN A 380 -34.96 1.05 -4.79
N GLY A 381 -35.71 0.06 -5.29
CA GLY A 381 -35.62 -0.42 -6.68
C GLY A 381 -34.44 -1.36 -6.97
N ALA A 382 -33.67 -1.76 -5.95
CA ALA A 382 -32.59 -2.73 -6.11
C ALA A 382 -33.17 -4.17 -6.13
N PRO A 383 -32.65 -5.11 -6.96
CA PRO A 383 -33.06 -6.51 -6.90
C PRO A 383 -32.82 -7.11 -5.51
N LEU A 384 -33.78 -7.86 -4.98
CA LEU A 384 -33.67 -8.46 -3.66
C LEU A 384 -32.71 -9.66 -3.70
N ALA A 385 -31.80 -9.74 -2.74
CA ALA A 385 -30.75 -10.75 -2.64
C ALA A 385 -30.67 -11.39 -1.25
N SER A 386 -30.17 -12.62 -1.18
CA SER A 386 -29.92 -13.33 0.08
C SER A 386 -28.73 -12.72 0.84
N SER A 387 -28.65 -13.03 2.13
CA SER A 387 -27.36 -13.01 2.84
C SER A 387 -26.33 -13.88 2.11
N PRO A 388 -25.02 -13.63 2.26
CA PRO A 388 -23.99 -14.51 1.72
C PRO A 388 -24.07 -15.90 2.36
N ILE A 389 -24.20 -16.95 1.55
CA ILE A 389 -24.39 -18.33 2.00
C ILE A 389 -23.06 -19.08 1.96
N ASN A 390 -22.65 -19.60 3.12
CA ASN A 390 -21.42 -20.37 3.32
C ASN A 390 -21.61 -21.59 4.24
N ASP A 391 -22.84 -21.89 4.67
CA ASP A 391 -23.20 -23.08 5.45
C ASP A 391 -23.90 -24.09 4.53
N TYR A 392 -23.11 -24.88 3.81
CA TYR A 392 -23.56 -25.94 2.91
C TYR A 392 -22.46 -27.01 2.77
N PRO A 393 -22.78 -28.25 2.34
CA PRO A 393 -21.81 -29.35 2.31
C PRO A 393 -20.62 -29.07 1.38
N TRP A 394 -19.41 -29.10 1.92
CA TRP A 394 -18.16 -28.94 1.17
C TRP A 394 -17.08 -29.94 1.58
N SER A 395 -16.24 -30.34 0.63
CA SER A 395 -14.94 -30.93 0.94
C SER A 395 -13.88 -30.48 -0.08
N PRO A 396 -12.74 -29.93 0.36
CA PRO A 396 -11.61 -29.61 -0.52
C PRO A 396 -10.98 -30.82 -1.25
N ARG A 397 -11.45 -32.05 -0.95
CA ARG A 397 -10.97 -33.32 -1.51
C ARG A 397 -11.86 -33.89 -2.62
N TRP A 398 -13.06 -33.33 -2.83
CA TRP A 398 -13.94 -33.71 -3.93
C TRP A 398 -13.38 -33.23 -5.27
N ASP A 399 -13.75 -33.88 -6.38
CA ASP A 399 -13.49 -33.33 -7.70
C ASP A 399 -14.49 -32.19 -8.03
N ALA A 400 -14.19 -31.43 -9.09
CA ALA A 400 -14.97 -30.26 -9.50
C ALA A 400 -16.45 -30.58 -9.80
N SER A 401 -16.74 -31.77 -10.34
CA SER A 401 -18.10 -32.23 -10.67
C SER A 401 -18.86 -32.60 -9.39
N GLN A 402 -18.23 -33.33 -8.48
CA GLN A 402 -18.82 -33.65 -7.18
C GLN A 402 -19.04 -32.39 -6.32
N MET A 403 -18.15 -31.40 -6.39
CA MET A 403 -18.37 -30.09 -5.76
C MET A 403 -19.59 -29.36 -6.35
N ALA A 404 -19.78 -29.40 -7.67
CA ALA A 404 -20.92 -28.78 -8.35
C ALA A 404 -22.25 -29.50 -8.06
N GLU A 405 -22.24 -30.84 -8.06
CA GLU A 405 -23.36 -31.71 -7.67
C GLU A 405 -23.90 -31.34 -6.28
N ARG A 406 -23.04 -31.28 -5.26
CA ARG A 406 -23.50 -31.02 -3.87
C ARG A 406 -23.98 -29.60 -3.64
N ILE A 407 -23.51 -28.63 -4.42
CA ILE A 407 -24.08 -27.27 -4.40
C ILE A 407 -25.42 -27.24 -5.14
N PHE A 408 -25.59 -27.99 -6.23
CA PHE A 408 -26.87 -28.12 -6.91
C PHE A 408 -27.93 -28.75 -6.00
N ASP A 409 -27.62 -29.89 -5.37
CA ASP A 409 -28.52 -30.57 -4.42
C ASP A 409 -28.99 -29.62 -3.30
N PHE A 410 -28.05 -28.90 -2.68
CA PHE A 410 -28.35 -27.90 -1.65
C PHE A 410 -29.27 -26.76 -2.16
N LEU A 411 -29.03 -26.28 -3.39
CA LEU A 411 -29.80 -25.18 -3.98
C LEU A 411 -31.21 -25.60 -4.46
N VAL A 412 -31.48 -26.90 -4.65
CA VAL A 412 -32.85 -27.38 -4.91
C VAL A 412 -33.77 -27.06 -3.73
N ASP A 413 -33.33 -27.31 -2.50
CA ASP A 413 -34.10 -26.99 -1.30
C ASP A 413 -34.02 -25.48 -0.96
N GLU A 414 -32.81 -24.91 -0.96
CA GLU A 414 -32.62 -23.51 -0.51
C GLU A 414 -33.28 -22.47 -1.43
N CYS A 415 -33.52 -22.79 -2.71
CA CYS A 415 -34.29 -21.90 -3.57
C CYS A 415 -35.75 -21.68 -3.11
N LEU A 416 -36.33 -22.63 -2.36
CA LEU A 416 -37.67 -22.51 -1.79
C LEU A 416 -37.67 -21.56 -0.58
N ASN A 417 -36.65 -21.66 0.27
CA ASN A 417 -36.42 -20.74 1.40
C ASN A 417 -36.22 -19.31 0.89
N PHE A 418 -35.32 -19.13 -0.08
CA PHE A 418 -35.06 -17.81 -0.68
C PHE A 418 -36.28 -17.23 -1.40
N LYS A 419 -37.05 -18.05 -2.13
CA LYS A 419 -38.32 -17.63 -2.75
C LYS A 419 -39.31 -17.13 -1.71
N LYS A 420 -39.49 -17.86 -0.60
CA LYS A 420 -40.37 -17.43 0.50
C LYS A 420 -39.89 -16.10 1.10
N HIS A 421 -38.61 -15.99 1.43
CA HIS A 421 -38.02 -14.75 1.93
C HIS A 421 -38.27 -13.56 0.98
N CYS A 422 -38.19 -13.78 -0.34
CA CYS A 422 -38.51 -12.74 -1.32
C CYS A 422 -39.98 -12.31 -1.29
N GLN A 423 -40.90 -13.26 -1.14
CA GLN A 423 -42.35 -13.00 -1.09
C GLN A 423 -42.76 -12.31 0.21
N ASP A 424 -42.21 -12.73 1.35
CA ASP A 424 -42.44 -12.11 2.66
C ASP A 424 -41.91 -10.66 2.67
N THR A 425 -40.75 -10.41 2.05
CA THR A 425 -40.10 -9.09 2.00
C THR A 425 -40.74 -8.11 1.00
N GLN A 426 -41.54 -8.59 0.03
CA GLN A 426 -42.27 -7.72 -0.92
C GLN A 426 -43.67 -7.31 -0.40
N GLN A 427 -44.11 -7.86 0.73
CA GLN A 427 -45.43 -7.60 1.33
C GLN A 427 -45.40 -6.62 2.52
N GLY A 428 -44.22 -6.09 2.88
CA GLY A 428 -44.01 -5.09 3.94
C GLY A 428 -43.33 -3.82 3.44
#